data_AF-A0A409XEK8-F1
#
_entry.id   AF-A0A409XEK8-F1
#
_cell.length_a   1.000
_cell.length_b   1.000
_cell.length_c   1.000
_cell.angle_alpha   90.00
_cell.angle_beta   90.00
_cell.angle_gamma   90.00
#
_symmetry.space_group_name_H-M   'P 1'
#
loop_
_entity.id
_entity.type
_entity.pdbx_description
1 polymer ?
#
loop_
_entity_poly.entity_id
_entity_poly.type
_entity_poly.pdbx_seq_one_letter_code
_entity_poly.pdbx_strand_id
1 'polypeptide(L)'
;MGHGPLKIDPAIERFNTMREEAYLNFRWTRRTIRTGILGFIVVPVAVYYLADQYNLRYSWAGTLKGEPLSIKARASQENTEN
;
A
#
# COMPACT_ATOMS: atom_id res chain seq x y z
N MET A 1 -30.03 26.88 -24.70
CA MET A 1 -29.88 28.13 -23.91
C MET A 1 -29.04 27.78 -22.70
N GLY A 2 -27.80 28.27 -22.69
CA GLY A 2 -26.77 27.87 -21.73
C GLY A 2 -27.05 28.40 -20.33
N HIS A 3 -26.77 27.57 -19.35
CA HIS A 3 -26.80 27.88 -17.92
C HIS A 3 -25.95 29.15 -17.69
N GLY A 4 -26.44 30.11 -16.91
CA GLY A 4 -25.74 31.38 -16.66
C GLY A 4 -24.34 31.18 -16.08
N PRO A 5 -23.47 32.20 -16.13
CA PRO A 5 -22.10 32.08 -15.64
C PRO A 5 -22.10 31.63 -14.17
N LEU A 6 -21.22 30.69 -13.84
CA LEU A 6 -21.02 30.18 -12.49
C LEU A 6 -20.81 31.35 -11.53
N LYS A 7 -21.50 31.35 -10.39
CA LYS A 7 -21.23 32.32 -9.32
C LYS A 7 -19.87 32.00 -8.71
N ILE A 8 -18.88 32.83 -9.00
CA ILE A 8 -17.53 32.67 -8.47
C ILE A 8 -17.54 33.10 -7.00
N ASP A 9 -17.22 32.15 -6.12
CA ASP A 9 -16.99 32.41 -4.70
C ASP A 9 -15.48 32.61 -4.48
N PRO A 10 -15.03 33.80 -4.06
CA PRO A 10 -13.62 34.07 -3.84
C PRO A 10 -12.97 33.15 -2.79
N ALA A 11 -13.74 32.60 -1.85
CA ALA A 11 -13.20 31.66 -0.86
C ALA A 11 -12.84 30.31 -1.48
N ILE A 12 -13.67 29.82 -2.41
CA ILE A 12 -13.44 28.54 -3.09
C ILE A 12 -12.23 28.66 -4.02
N GLU A 13 -12.13 29.76 -4.78
CA GLU A 13 -11.00 29.97 -5.68
C GLU A 13 -9.68 30.03 -4.90
N ARG A 14 -9.63 30.77 -3.79
CA ARG A 14 -8.42 30.85 -2.94
C ARG A 14 -8.03 29.51 -2.35
N PHE A 15 -9.01 28.71 -1.92
CA PHE A 15 -8.74 27.37 -1.43
C PHE A 15 -8.20 26.47 -2.55
N ASN A 16 -8.74 26.61 -3.76
CA ASN A 16 -8.25 25.86 -4.90
C ASN A 16 -6.80 26.23 -5.23
N THR A 17 -6.50 27.53 -5.33
CA THR A 17 -5.14 28.04 -5.53
C THR A 17 -4.19 27.55 -4.45
N MET A 18 -4.58 27.61 -3.18
CA MET A 18 -3.74 27.14 -2.07
C MET A 18 -3.37 25.65 -2.18
N ARG A 19 -4.30 24.79 -2.61
CA ARG A 19 -4.01 23.36 -2.81
C ARG A 19 -3.14 23.11 -4.03
N GLU A 20 -3.43 23.79 -5.13
CA GLU A 20 -2.68 23.64 -6.39
C GLU A 20 -1.23 24.12 -6.23
N GLU A 21 -1.03 25.22 -5.50
CA GLU A 21 0.28 25.83 -5.25
C GLU A 21 0.96 25.33 -3.96
N ALA A 22 0.40 24.32 -3.29
CA ALA A 22 0.91 23.81 -2.02
C ALA A 22 2.38 23.36 -2.10
N TYR A 23 2.81 22.85 -3.27
CA TYR A 23 4.18 22.40 -3.49
C TYR A 23 5.20 23.54 -3.54
N LEU A 24 4.81 24.75 -3.99
CA LEU A 24 5.68 25.91 -4.06
C LEU A 24 6.12 26.38 -2.67
N ASN A 25 5.22 26.22 -1.70
CA ASN A 25 5.44 26.63 -0.31
C ASN A 25 5.86 25.47 0.60
N PHE A 26 6.16 24.30 0.03
CA PHE A 26 6.51 23.12 0.81
C PHE A 26 7.86 23.28 1.52
N ARG A 27 7.94 22.83 2.77
CA ARG A 27 9.15 22.87 3.58
C ARG A 27 9.39 21.52 4.26
N TRP A 28 10.65 21.08 4.22
CA TRP A 28 11.12 19.95 4.99
C TRP A 28 11.21 20.33 6.47
N THR A 29 10.25 19.84 7.25
CA THR A 29 10.19 19.99 8.70
C THR A 29 10.33 18.61 9.32
N ARG A 30 10.65 18.54 10.62
CA ARG A 30 10.71 17.25 11.33
C ARG A 30 9.43 16.44 11.19
N ARG A 31 8.27 17.10 11.11
CA ARG A 31 6.97 16.44 10.91
C ARG A 31 6.82 15.91 9.48
N THR A 32 7.04 16.73 8.46
CA THR A 32 6.86 16.33 7.06
C THR A 32 7.84 15.24 6.64
N ILE A 33 9.09 15.30 7.13
CA ILE A 33 10.09 14.24 6.93
C ILE A 33 9.63 12.92 7.55
N ARG A 34 9.15 12.92 8.80
CA ARG A 34 8.65 11.69 9.45
C ARG A 34 7.50 11.08 8.68
N THR A 35 6.52 11.89 8.28
CA THR A 35 5.37 11.42 7.48
C THR A 35 5.83 10.86 6.13
N GLY A 36 6.76 11.54 5.45
CA GLY A 36 7.32 11.08 4.18
C GLY A 36 8.06 9.75 4.31
N ILE A 37 8.95 9.60 5.29
CA ILE A 37 9.71 8.36 5.53
C ILE A 37 8.75 7.20 5.87
N LEU A 38 7.78 7.44 6.76
CA LEU A 38 6.82 6.39 7.13
C LEU A 38 6.00 5.94 5.92
N GLY A 39 5.46 6.88 5.14
CA GLY A 39 4.58 6.57 4.02
C GLY A 39 5.29 6.00 2.79
N PHE A 40 6.45 6.54 2.41
CA PHE A 40 7.14 6.16 1.17
C PHE A 40 8.22 5.10 1.35
N ILE A 41 8.76 4.91 2.55
CA ILE A 41 9.84 3.96 2.78
C ILE A 41 9.37 2.83 3.69
N VAL A 42 8.95 3.16 4.92
CA VAL A 42 8.68 2.13 5.93
C VAL A 42 7.52 1.24 5.51
N VAL A 43 6.40 1.82 5.08
CA VAL A 43 5.22 1.05 4.69
C VAL A 43 5.50 0.15 3.46
N PRO A 44 6.03 0.64 2.33
CA PRO A 44 6.31 -0.22 1.19
C PRO A 44 7.35 -1.32 1.48
N VAL A 45 8.41 -1.00 2.22
CA VAL A 45 9.44 -1.98 2.60
C VAL A 45 8.86 -3.06 3.51
N ALA A 46 8.04 -2.70 4.50
CA ALA A 46 7.40 -3.67 5.38
C ALA A 46 6.45 -4.59 4.60
N VAL A 47 5.64 -4.04 3.69
CA VAL A 47 4.73 -4.82 2.85
C VAL A 47 5.52 -5.76 1.94
N TYR A 48 6.58 -5.27 1.28
CA TYR A 48 7.42 -6.09 0.42
C TYR A 48 8.10 -7.23 1.20
N TYR A 49 8.66 -6.93 2.37
CA TYR A 49 9.29 -7.92 3.22
C TYR A 49 8.32 -9.02 3.63
N LEU A 50 7.11 -8.66 4.07
CA LEU A 50 6.09 -9.65 4.41
C LEU A 50 5.67 -10.45 3.19
N ALA A 51 5.47 -9.79 2.05
CA ALA A 51 5.12 -10.47 0.80
C ALA A 51 6.19 -11.51 0.44
N ASP A 52 7.48 -11.15 0.47
CA ASP A 52 8.60 -12.04 0.16
C ASP A 52 8.68 -13.24 1.14
N GLN A 53 8.55 -12.99 2.44
CA GLN A 53 8.60 -14.06 3.47
C GLN A 53 7.48 -15.10 3.33
N TYR A 54 6.31 -14.67 2.87
CA TYR A 54 5.14 -15.53 2.73
C TYR A 54 4.86 -15.94 1.28
N ASN A 55 5.64 -15.44 0.33
CA ASN A 55 5.48 -15.74 -1.09
C ASN A 55 5.66 -17.24 -1.32
N LEU A 56 4.64 -17.87 -1.92
CA LEU A 56 4.62 -19.30 -2.24
C LEU A 56 4.92 -20.23 -1.04
N ARG A 57 4.77 -19.74 0.19
CA ARG A 57 5.03 -20.55 1.38
C ARG A 57 3.90 -21.55 1.65
N TYR A 58 2.68 -21.18 1.31
CA TYR A 58 1.47 -21.92 1.63
C TYR A 58 0.67 -22.22 0.36
N SER A 59 0.20 -23.46 0.23
CA SER A 59 -0.76 -23.86 -0.81
C SER A 59 -2.00 -24.44 -0.16
N TRP A 60 -3.14 -23.86 -0.49
CA TRP A 60 -4.45 -24.29 -0.02
C TRP A 60 -5.20 -25.11 -1.07
N ALA A 61 -4.66 -25.17 -2.29
CA ALA A 61 -5.31 -25.84 -3.41
C ALA A 61 -5.30 -27.36 -3.17
N GLY A 62 -6.49 -27.92 -2.94
CA GLY A 62 -6.69 -29.37 -2.83
C GLY A 62 -6.14 -30.01 -1.55
N THR A 63 -5.87 -29.24 -0.49
CA THR A 63 -5.36 -29.75 0.79
C THR A 63 -6.47 -30.39 1.63
N LEU A 64 -6.26 -31.61 2.14
CA LEU A 64 -7.23 -32.34 2.98
C LEU A 64 -7.05 -32.04 4.48
N LYS A 65 -8.05 -32.43 5.29
CA LYS A 65 -7.99 -32.27 6.74
C LYS A 65 -6.87 -33.12 7.34
N GLY A 66 -5.90 -32.47 7.98
CA GLY A 66 -4.75 -33.11 8.62
C GLY A 66 -3.46 -33.02 7.80
N GLU A 67 -3.54 -32.57 6.54
CA GLU A 67 -2.36 -32.35 5.70
C GLU A 67 -1.70 -30.99 5.98
N PRO A 68 -0.37 -30.88 5.86
CA PRO A 68 0.32 -29.62 6.08
C PRO A 68 0.12 -28.64 4.91
N LEU A 69 -0.24 -27.38 5.23
CA LEU A 69 -0.43 -26.31 4.24
C LEU A 69 0.88 -25.74 3.68
N SER A 70 1.97 -25.89 4.42
CA SER A 70 3.28 -25.41 3.96
C SER A 70 3.83 -26.34 2.88
N ILE A 71 4.20 -25.77 1.74
CA ILE A 71 4.68 -26.53 0.58
C ILE A 71 5.90 -27.40 0.94
N LYS A 72 6.84 -26.86 1.74
CA LYS A 72 8.03 -27.59 2.19
C LYS A 72 7.71 -28.82 3.03
N ALA A 73 6.75 -28.72 3.96
CA ALA A 73 6.40 -29.85 4.83
C ALA A 73 5.67 -30.94 4.03
N ARG A 74 4.80 -30.57 3.09
CA ARG A 74 4.13 -31.54 2.19
C ARG A 74 5.14 -32.32 1.35
N ALA A 75 6.11 -31.63 0.73
CA ALA A 75 7.17 -32.27 -0.05
C ALA A 75 8.04 -33.22 0.79
N SER A 76 8.20 -32.97 2.09
CA SER A 76 8.97 -33.85 2.98
C SER A 76 8.23 -35.16 3.28
N GLN A 77 6.89 -35.14 3.37
CA GLN A 77 6.09 -36.35 3.58
C GLN A 77 6.12 -37.28 2.37
N GLU A 78 6.01 -36.72 1.15
CA GLU A 78 6.09 -37.50 -0.09
C GLU A 78 7.42 -38.26 -0.22
N ASN A 79 8.54 -37.67 0.21
CA ASN A 79 9.85 -38.35 0.20
C ASN A 79 10.00 -39.45 1.25
N THR A 80 9.15 -39.48 2.28
CA THR A 80 9.19 -40.52 3.33
C THR A 80 8.38 -41.76 2.94
N GLU A 81 7.40 -41.58 2.04
CA GLU A 81 6.50 -42.64 1.58
C GLU A 81 7.03 -43.43 0.37
N ASN A 82 8.07 -42.92 -0.31
CA ASN A 82 8.76 -43.57 -1.45
C ASN A 82 10.03 -44.32 -1.01
#